data_AF-A0A162QR34-F1
#
_entry.id   AF-A0A162QR34-F1
#
_cell.length_a   1.000
_cell.length_b   1.000
_cell.length_c   1.000
_cell.angle_alpha   90.00
_cell.angle_beta   90.00
_cell.angle_gamma   90.00
#
_symmetry.space_group_name_H-M   'P 1'
#
loop_
_entity.id
_entity.type
_entity.pdbx_description
1 polymer ?
#
loop_
_entity_poly.entity_id
_entity_poly.type
_entity_poly.pdbx_seq_one_letter_code
_entity_poly.pdbx_strand_id
1 'polypeptide(L)'
;MNNISRSLLAFLLVGLLAFTGCKPKDADIEKSLTTALGAYPGVQVSVKEGVATLSGEVADEATRTAAEAAAKTVKGVKSVTSNLTVPPPPAPVIINPDTTLQETANAAISSLSLAKVQATVQEGVITLTGEIKKSELQGLMVKLNELKPKKIENKLTIK
;
A
#
# COMPACT_ATOMS: atom_id res chain seq x y z
N MET A 1 9.26 -79.29 48.39
CA MET A 1 10.28 -80.22 47.86
C MET A 1 10.24 -80.09 46.34
N ASN A 2 11.07 -79.23 45.77
CA ASN A 2 12.36 -79.55 45.12
C ASN A 2 12.20 -80.37 43.82
N ASN A 3 12.87 -80.14 42.68
CA ASN A 3 13.81 -79.14 42.17
C ASN A 3 14.00 -79.41 40.66
N ILE A 4 14.02 -78.35 39.84
CA ILE A 4 15.04 -77.97 38.82
C ILE A 4 15.55 -79.02 37.81
N SER A 5 15.35 -78.75 36.51
CA SER A 5 16.38 -78.98 35.46
C SER A 5 16.17 -78.16 34.16
N ARG A 6 16.91 -77.06 34.06
CA ARG A 6 17.73 -76.53 32.93
C ARG A 6 17.28 -76.70 31.45
N SER A 7 16.99 -75.57 30.79
CA SER A 7 17.32 -75.20 29.39
C SER A 7 16.99 -73.71 29.21
N LEU A 8 17.93 -72.76 29.21
CA LEU A 8 18.87 -72.33 28.14
C LEU A 8 18.19 -71.67 26.91
N LEU A 9 18.46 -70.35 26.73
CA LEU A 9 18.27 -69.49 25.54
C LEU A 9 16.81 -69.19 25.11
N ALA A 10 16.38 -67.99 24.69
CA ALA A 10 17.09 -66.80 24.24
C ALA A 10 16.25 -65.51 24.48
N PHE A 11 16.94 -64.46 24.93
CA PHE A 11 16.53 -63.07 24.74
C PHE A 11 16.51 -62.76 23.24
N LEU A 12 15.38 -62.33 22.68
CA LEU A 12 15.39 -61.53 21.46
C LEU A 12 14.30 -60.46 21.55
N LEU A 13 14.66 -59.35 22.19
CA LEU A 13 14.00 -58.06 22.06
C LEU A 13 14.24 -57.61 20.61
N VAL A 14 13.32 -57.91 19.69
CA VAL A 14 13.40 -57.38 18.32
C VAL A 14 13.03 -55.90 18.40
N GLY A 15 14.06 -55.07 18.37
CA GLY A 15 13.95 -53.63 18.50
C GLY A 15 13.06 -53.00 17.43
N LEU A 16 12.11 -52.18 17.90
CA LEU A 16 11.55 -51.10 17.10
C LEU A 16 12.69 -50.12 16.76
N LEU A 17 13.37 -50.35 15.64
CA LEU A 17 14.06 -49.27 14.95
C LEU A 17 13.06 -48.65 13.98
N ALA A 18 12.12 -47.89 14.55
CA ALA A 18 11.47 -46.85 13.79
C ALA A 18 12.57 -45.84 13.42
N PHE A 19 13.09 -45.93 12.20
CA PHE A 19 13.77 -44.81 11.58
C PHE A 19 12.73 -43.70 11.37
N THR A 20 12.42 -42.97 12.44
CA THR A 20 11.79 -41.66 12.33
C THR A 20 12.84 -40.76 11.70
N GLY A 21 12.93 -40.80 10.38
CA GLY A 21 13.53 -39.71 9.64
C GLY A 21 12.71 -38.47 9.98
N CYS A 22 13.20 -37.70 10.94
CA CYS A 22 12.62 -36.43 11.36
C CYS A 22 12.77 -35.41 10.23
N LYS A 23 12.05 -35.62 9.13
CA LYS A 23 11.67 -34.53 8.25
C LYS A 23 10.58 -33.76 8.99
N PRO A 24 10.74 -32.44 9.22
CA PRO A 24 9.64 -31.63 9.71
C PRO A 24 8.45 -31.84 8.79
N LYS A 25 7.28 -32.14 9.35
CA LYS A 25 6.05 -32.22 8.55
C LYS A 25 5.68 -30.80 8.15
N ASP A 26 5.24 -30.60 6.90
CA ASP A 26 4.90 -29.26 6.40
C ASP A 26 3.88 -28.54 7.31
N ALA A 27 2.97 -29.27 7.95
CA ALA A 27 2.03 -28.73 8.93
C ALA A 27 2.70 -28.09 10.17
N ASP A 28 3.83 -28.64 10.63
CA ASP A 28 4.59 -28.08 11.75
C ASP A 28 5.36 -26.81 11.34
N ILE A 29 5.85 -26.80 10.09
CA ILE A 29 6.50 -25.63 9.48
C ILE A 29 5.47 -24.51 9.30
N GLU A 30 4.28 -24.82 8.79
CA GLU A 30 3.18 -23.88 8.61
C GLU A 30 2.74 -23.26 9.94
N LYS A 31 2.57 -24.07 10.99
CA LYS A 31 2.25 -23.56 12.33
C LYS A 31 3.34 -22.62 12.87
N SER A 32 4.60 -22.95 12.63
CA SER A 32 5.75 -22.14 13.05
C SER A 32 5.81 -20.81 12.28
N LEU A 33 5.53 -20.83 10.97
CA LEU A 33 5.42 -19.63 10.15
C LEU A 33 4.25 -18.75 10.58
N THR A 34 3.06 -19.31 10.80
CA THR A 34 1.89 -18.55 11.27
C THR A 34 2.18 -17.86 12.60
N THR A 35 2.93 -18.52 13.49
CA THR A 35 3.37 -17.92 14.76
C THR A 35 4.39 -16.79 14.52
N ALA A 36 5.41 -17.03 13.71
CA ALA A 36 6.46 -16.06 13.41
C ALA A 36 5.94 -14.83 12.65
N LEU A 37 4.89 -15.00 11.85
CA LEU A 37 4.31 -13.97 10.99
C LEU A 37 3.03 -13.35 11.55
N GLY A 38 2.57 -13.77 12.73
CA GLY A 38 1.38 -13.19 13.38
C GLY A 38 1.51 -11.69 13.69
N ALA A 39 2.74 -11.14 13.68
CA ALA A 39 2.99 -9.71 13.81
C ALA A 39 2.75 -8.91 12.51
N TYR A 40 2.58 -9.58 11.37
CA TYR A 40 2.38 -8.95 10.06
C TYR A 40 0.92 -9.12 9.61
N PRO A 41 0.05 -8.14 9.87
CA PRO A 41 -1.33 -8.21 9.43
C PRO A 41 -1.40 -8.27 7.91
N GLY A 42 -2.34 -9.06 7.38
CA GLY A 42 -2.55 -9.19 5.95
C GLY A 42 -1.62 -10.20 5.25
N VAL A 43 -0.68 -10.83 5.96
CA VAL A 43 0.14 -11.94 5.45
C VAL A 43 -0.56 -13.29 5.69
N GLN A 44 -0.72 -14.07 4.63
CA GLN A 44 -1.12 -15.48 4.67
C GLN A 44 0.07 -16.35 4.25
N VAL A 45 0.11 -17.56 4.78
CA VAL A 45 1.20 -18.51 4.56
C VAL A 45 0.64 -19.82 4.06
N SER A 46 1.33 -20.44 3.10
CA SER A 46 1.14 -21.85 2.75
C SER A 46 2.50 -22.53 2.66
N VAL A 47 2.59 -23.79 3.08
CA VAL A 47 3.84 -24.56 3.02
C VAL A 47 3.62 -25.82 2.20
N LYS A 48 4.49 -26.06 1.22
CA LYS A 48 4.49 -27.27 0.41
C LYS A 48 5.90 -27.78 0.21
N GLU A 49 6.18 -29.00 0.69
CA GLU A 49 7.49 -29.67 0.58
C GLU A 49 8.65 -28.85 1.17
N GLY A 50 8.38 -28.04 2.20
CA GLY A 50 9.32 -27.10 2.81
C GLY A 50 9.50 -25.77 2.07
N VAL A 51 8.71 -25.48 1.03
CA VAL A 51 8.64 -24.16 0.39
C VAL A 51 7.52 -23.36 1.03
N ALA A 52 7.85 -22.21 1.62
CA ALA A 52 6.88 -21.30 2.22
C ALA A 52 6.47 -20.23 1.20
N THR A 53 5.18 -20.15 0.89
CA THR A 53 4.60 -19.10 0.06
C THR A 53 3.91 -18.08 0.94
N LEU A 54 4.33 -16.82 0.86
CA LEU A 54 3.68 -15.68 1.50
C LEU A 54 2.78 -14.99 0.48
N SER A 55 1.54 -14.70 0.87
CA SER A 55 0.56 -14.00 0.02
C SER A 55 -0.25 -13.00 0.82
N GLY A 56 -0.84 -12.02 0.15
CA GLY A 56 -1.69 -11.00 0.76
C GLY A 56 -1.10 -9.60 0.61
N GLU A 57 -1.65 -8.65 1.35
CA GLU A 57 -1.31 -7.24 1.26
C GLU A 57 -0.69 -6.77 2.58
N VAL A 58 0.40 -6.01 2.50
CA VAL A 58 1.13 -5.46 3.65
C VAL A 58 1.26 -3.95 3.52
N ALA A 59 1.35 -3.26 4.65
CA ALA A 59 1.30 -1.80 4.70
C ALA A 59 2.41 -1.09 3.90
N ASP A 60 3.62 -1.66 3.90
CA ASP A 60 4.79 -1.06 3.27
C ASP A 60 5.85 -2.11 2.85
N GLU A 61 6.83 -1.67 2.06
CA GLU A 61 7.91 -2.53 1.55
C GLU A 61 8.84 -3.03 2.68
N ALA A 62 8.94 -2.28 3.78
CA ALA A 62 9.73 -2.69 4.94
C ALA A 62 9.08 -3.90 5.65
N THR A 63 7.76 -3.86 5.80
CA THR A 63 6.91 -4.92 6.34
C THR A 63 6.99 -6.16 5.46
N ARG A 64 6.91 -6.00 4.13
CA ARG A 64 7.14 -7.10 3.17
C ARG A 64 8.49 -7.77 3.41
N THR A 65 9.57 -6.97 3.42
CA THR A 65 10.93 -7.47 3.58
C THR A 65 11.14 -8.16 4.94
N ALA A 66 10.57 -7.59 6.00
CA ALA A 66 10.65 -8.14 7.34
C ALA A 66 9.89 -9.47 7.47
N ALA A 67 8.71 -9.58 6.85
CA ALA A 67 7.95 -10.83 6.79
C ALA A 67 8.72 -11.92 6.03
N GLU A 68 9.32 -11.60 4.89
CA GLU A 68 10.17 -12.54 4.14
C GLU A 68 11.39 -12.99 4.95
N ALA A 69 12.04 -12.07 5.66
CA ALA A 69 13.18 -12.41 6.52
C ALA A 69 12.76 -13.31 7.69
N ALA A 70 11.65 -12.98 8.36
CA ALA A 70 11.10 -13.78 9.44
C ALA A 70 10.76 -15.21 8.98
N ALA A 71 10.13 -15.35 7.80
CA ALA A 71 9.83 -16.66 7.21
C ALA A 71 11.08 -17.51 6.97
N LYS A 72 12.20 -16.90 6.55
CA LYS A 72 13.48 -17.61 6.34
C LYS A 72 14.12 -18.11 7.63
N THR A 73 13.81 -17.49 8.78
CA THR A 73 14.36 -17.93 10.09
C THR A 73 13.66 -19.16 10.65
N VAL A 74 12.50 -19.54 10.10
CA VAL A 74 11.72 -20.68 10.58
C VAL A 74 12.41 -22.00 10.22
N LYS A 75 12.71 -22.80 11.24
CA LYS A 75 13.36 -24.10 11.09
C LYS A 75 12.52 -25.04 10.20
N GLY A 76 13.13 -25.55 9.14
CA GLY A 76 12.47 -26.47 8.19
C GLY A 76 12.03 -25.80 6.89
N VAL A 77 12.06 -24.47 6.81
CA VAL A 77 11.89 -23.73 5.56
C VAL A 77 13.12 -23.91 4.68
N LYS A 78 12.92 -24.39 3.45
CA LYS A 78 13.97 -24.57 2.44
C LYS A 78 14.06 -23.36 1.51
N SER A 79 12.92 -22.76 1.19
CA SER A 79 12.81 -21.59 0.32
C SER A 79 11.56 -20.79 0.68
N VAL A 80 11.59 -19.49 0.40
CA VAL A 80 10.47 -18.57 0.60
C VAL A 80 10.12 -17.93 -0.74
N THR A 81 8.85 -18.04 -1.12
CA THR A 81 8.25 -17.37 -2.27
C THR A 81 7.35 -16.26 -1.78
N SER A 82 7.66 -15.01 -2.12
CA SER A 82 6.87 -13.85 -1.71
C SER A 82 5.96 -13.36 -2.84
N ASN A 83 4.65 -13.38 -2.59
CA ASN A 83 3.60 -12.79 -3.43
C ASN A 83 2.89 -11.67 -2.66
N LEU A 84 3.61 -10.97 -1.77
CA LEU A 84 3.06 -9.87 -0.99
C LEU A 84 2.98 -8.60 -1.84
N THR A 85 1.82 -7.96 -1.81
CA THR A 85 1.59 -6.66 -2.45
C THR A 85 1.64 -5.54 -1.42
N VAL A 86 2.14 -4.38 -1.84
CA VAL A 86 2.11 -3.16 -1.04
C VAL A 86 1.13 -2.21 -1.71
N PRO A 87 0.17 -1.60 -0.98
CA PRO A 87 -0.74 -0.65 -1.57
C PRO A 87 0.04 0.55 -2.12
N PRO A 88 -0.39 1.12 -3.25
CA PRO A 88 0.27 2.30 -3.79
C PRO A 88 0.22 3.43 -2.75
N PRO A 89 1.27 4.28 -2.68
CA PRO A 89 1.25 5.43 -1.79
C PRO A 89 -0.01 6.25 -2.06
N PRO A 90 -0.68 6.76 -1.02
CA PRO A 90 -1.87 7.58 -1.21
C PRO A 90 -1.54 8.73 -2.14
N ALA A 91 -2.42 8.98 -3.11
CA ALA A 91 -2.25 10.08 -4.05
C ALA A 91 -1.99 11.37 -3.26
N PRO A 92 -1.04 12.22 -3.70
CA PRO A 92 -0.75 13.47 -3.01
C PRO A 92 -2.06 14.23 -2.81
N VAL A 93 -2.36 14.55 -1.55
CA VAL A 93 -3.52 15.35 -1.19
C VAL A 93 -3.32 16.73 -1.80
N ILE A 94 -3.94 16.98 -2.94
CA ILE A 94 -4.04 18.32 -3.51
C ILE A 94 -4.99 19.09 -2.60
N ILE A 95 -4.42 19.80 -1.63
CA ILE A 95 -5.09 20.91 -0.98
C ILE A 95 -5.37 21.94 -2.09
N ASN A 96 -6.58 21.88 -2.65
CA ASN A 96 -7.06 22.82 -3.65
C ASN A 96 -7.80 23.97 -2.94
N PRO A 97 -7.14 25.10 -2.59
CA PRO A 97 -7.85 26.37 -2.42
C PRO A 97 -8.45 26.86 -3.75
N ASP A 98 -8.04 26.23 -4.86
CA ASP A 98 -8.32 26.66 -6.21
C ASP A 98 -9.75 26.36 -6.66
N THR A 99 -10.48 25.35 -6.15
CA THR A 99 -11.87 25.10 -6.61
C THR A 99 -12.81 26.23 -6.22
N THR A 100 -12.75 26.71 -4.98
CA THR A 100 -13.57 27.84 -4.52
C THR A 100 -13.16 29.17 -5.19
N LEU A 101 -11.86 29.39 -5.38
CA LEU A 101 -11.36 30.57 -6.09
C LEU A 101 -11.72 30.53 -7.58
N GLN A 102 -11.65 29.35 -8.20
CA GLN A 102 -12.01 29.10 -9.59
C GLN A 102 -13.51 29.28 -9.83
N GLU A 103 -14.35 28.72 -8.95
CA GLU A 103 -15.80 28.90 -9.00
C GLU A 103 -16.18 30.38 -8.87
N THR A 104 -15.55 31.10 -7.94
CA THR A 104 -15.86 32.53 -7.74
C THR A 104 -15.34 33.40 -8.89
N ALA A 105 -14.15 33.12 -9.42
CA ALA A 105 -13.63 33.79 -10.61
C ALA A 105 -14.50 33.54 -11.85
N ASN A 106 -14.99 32.31 -12.04
CA ASN A 106 -15.91 31.97 -13.11
C ASN A 106 -17.27 32.67 -12.93
N ALA A 107 -17.80 32.73 -11.71
CA ALA A 107 -19.03 33.46 -11.41
C ALA A 107 -18.89 34.96 -11.72
N ALA A 108 -17.73 35.57 -11.43
CA ALA A 108 -17.45 36.96 -11.76
C ALA A 108 -17.44 37.22 -13.28
N ILE A 109 -16.86 36.29 -14.06
CA ILE A 109 -16.84 36.33 -15.54
C ILE A 109 -18.25 36.17 -16.12
N SER A 110 -19.02 35.17 -15.64
CA SER A 110 -20.39 34.94 -16.09
C SER A 110 -21.33 36.11 -15.75
N SER A 111 -21.14 36.74 -14.58
CA SER A 111 -21.92 37.92 -14.18
C SER A 111 -21.71 39.12 -15.12
N LEU A 112 -20.56 39.18 -15.80
CA LEU A 112 -20.24 40.23 -16.77
C LEU A 112 -20.51 39.79 -18.22
N SER A 113 -21.11 38.62 -18.44
CA SER A 113 -21.37 38.04 -19.77
C SER A 113 -20.12 37.96 -20.66
N LEU A 114 -18.95 37.77 -20.04
CA LEU A 114 -17.65 37.71 -20.70
C LEU A 114 -17.39 36.32 -21.30
N ALA A 115 -18.21 35.91 -22.27
CA ALA A 115 -18.15 34.57 -22.88
C ALA A 115 -16.80 34.23 -23.55
N LYS A 116 -16.00 35.26 -23.88
CA LYS A 116 -14.67 35.11 -24.49
C LYS A 116 -13.52 35.19 -23.48
N VAL A 117 -13.79 35.32 -22.19
CA VAL A 117 -12.78 35.39 -21.13
C VAL A 117 -12.81 34.11 -20.31
N GLN A 118 -11.64 33.57 -20.01
CA GLN A 118 -11.47 32.39 -19.17
C GLN A 118 -10.50 32.71 -18.03
N ALA A 119 -10.84 32.26 -16.82
CA ALA A 119 -9.94 32.28 -15.67
C ALA A 119 -9.45 30.86 -15.37
N THR A 120 -8.18 30.71 -15.03
CA THR A 120 -7.64 29.49 -14.44
C THR A 120 -6.93 29.83 -13.13
N VAL A 121 -7.14 29.03 -12.09
CA VAL A 121 -6.50 29.23 -10.79
C VAL A 121 -5.54 28.07 -10.54
N GLN A 122 -4.27 28.41 -10.28
CA GLN A 122 -3.24 27.44 -9.90
C GLN A 122 -2.40 28.03 -8.77
N GLU A 123 -2.32 27.33 -7.64
CA GLU A 123 -1.51 27.68 -6.47
C GLU A 123 -1.87 29.06 -5.85
N GLY A 124 -3.11 29.52 -6.05
CA GLY A 124 -3.57 30.87 -5.68
C GLY A 124 -3.19 31.99 -6.67
N VAL A 125 -2.73 31.65 -7.86
CA VAL A 125 -2.52 32.57 -8.99
C VAL A 125 -3.69 32.49 -9.95
N ILE A 126 -4.38 33.60 -10.19
CA ILE A 126 -5.47 33.69 -11.17
C ILE A 126 -4.90 34.12 -12.51
N THR A 127 -4.96 33.26 -13.53
CA THR A 127 -4.57 33.59 -14.91
C THR A 127 -5.80 33.85 -15.75
N LEU A 128 -5.85 35.00 -16.43
CA LEU A 128 -6.96 35.39 -17.31
C LEU A 128 -6.53 35.34 -18.77
N THR A 129 -7.33 34.69 -19.61
CA THR A 129 -7.07 34.56 -21.05
C THR A 129 -8.32 34.89 -21.85
N GLY A 130 -8.14 35.36 -23.09
CA GLY A 130 -9.25 35.62 -24.01
C GLY A 130 -9.40 37.09 -24.43
N GLU A 131 -10.61 37.48 -24.84
CA GLU A 131 -10.91 38.83 -25.34
C GLU A 131 -11.84 39.58 -24.39
N ILE A 132 -11.50 40.83 -24.07
CA ILE A 132 -12.31 41.69 -23.19
C ILE A 132 -12.42 43.11 -23.77
N LYS A 133 -13.56 43.77 -23.54
CA LYS A 133 -13.71 45.20 -23.83
C LYS A 133 -13.09 46.03 -22.72
N LYS A 134 -12.47 47.17 -23.07
CA LYS A 134 -11.87 48.09 -22.09
C LYS A 134 -12.84 48.49 -20.96
N SER A 135 -14.12 48.63 -21.27
CA SER A 135 -15.18 48.98 -20.30
C SER A 135 -15.42 47.90 -19.24
N GLU A 136 -15.16 46.63 -19.53
CA GLU A 136 -15.47 45.50 -18.64
C GLU A 136 -14.23 45.01 -17.87
N LEU A 137 -13.03 45.32 -18.36
CA LEU A 137 -11.77 44.97 -17.70
C LEU A 137 -11.68 45.53 -16.27
N GLN A 138 -12.09 46.78 -16.06
CA GLN A 138 -12.02 47.41 -14.74
C GLN A 138 -12.92 46.70 -13.72
N GLY A 139 -14.16 46.38 -14.11
CA GLY A 139 -15.09 45.66 -13.24
C GLY A 139 -14.61 44.25 -12.90
N LEU A 140 -13.99 43.56 -13.87
CA LEU A 140 -13.41 42.23 -13.65
C LEU A 140 -12.25 42.29 -12.66
N MET A 141 -11.33 43.25 -12.80
CA MET A 141 -10.17 43.38 -11.89
C MET A 141 -10.59 43.65 -10.44
N VAL A 142 -11.62 44.48 -10.22
CA VAL A 142 -12.15 44.76 -8.88
C VAL A 142 -12.67 43.48 -8.22
N LYS A 143 -13.54 42.73 -8.92
CA LYS A 143 -14.11 41.47 -8.41
C LYS A 143 -13.05 40.42 -8.10
N LEU A 144 -12.03 40.30 -8.96
CA LEU A 144 -10.96 39.32 -8.74
C LEU A 144 -10.02 39.72 -7.60
N ASN A 145 -9.82 41.01 -7.36
CA ASN A 145 -9.00 41.48 -6.25
C ASN A 145 -9.69 41.29 -4.88
N GLU A 146 -11.03 41.31 -4.83
CA GLU A 146 -11.81 40.96 -3.62
C GLU A 146 -11.56 39.52 -3.16
N LEU A 147 -11.18 38.63 -4.08
CA LEU A 147 -10.82 37.24 -3.79
C LEU A 147 -9.47 37.11 -3.07
N LYS A 148 -8.73 38.22 -2.91
CA LYS A 148 -7.39 38.27 -2.33
C LYS A 148 -6.46 37.16 -2.87
N PRO A 149 -6.35 37.01 -4.20
CA PRO A 149 -5.45 36.01 -4.77
C PRO A 149 -4.00 36.39 -4.45
N LYS A 150 -3.11 35.40 -4.47
CA LYS A 150 -1.67 35.67 -4.30
C LYS A 150 -1.13 36.51 -5.46
N LYS A 151 -1.66 36.30 -6.66
CA LYS A 151 -1.27 37.03 -7.88
C LYS A 151 -2.38 36.94 -8.93
N ILE A 152 -2.49 37.97 -9.77
CA ILE A 152 -3.34 37.96 -10.98
C ILE A 152 -2.45 38.14 -12.19
N GLU A 153 -2.52 37.20 -13.13
CA GLU A 153 -1.81 37.23 -14.41
C GLU A 153 -2.80 37.53 -15.53
N ASN A 154 -2.73 38.76 -16.05
CA ASN A 154 -3.62 39.22 -17.11
C ASN A 154 -3.00 38.96 -18.50
N LYS A 155 -3.53 37.97 -19.22
CA LYS A 155 -3.22 37.66 -20.63
C LYS A 155 -4.43 37.94 -21.54
N LEU A 156 -5.26 38.91 -21.16
CA LEU A 156 -6.42 39.31 -21.95
C LEU A 156 -6.03 40.26 -23.08
N THR A 157 -6.65 40.05 -24.24
CA THR A 157 -6.57 40.97 -25.37
C THR A 157 -7.69 41.98 -25.27
N ILE A 158 -7.33 43.27 -25.15
CA ILE A 158 -8.29 44.37 -25.11
C ILE A 158 -8.74 44.70 -26.54
N LYS A 159 -10.05 44.64 -26.80
CA LYS A 159 -10.67 45.12 -28.04
C LYS A 159 -11.53 46.36 -27.81
#